data_AF-A0A286NT14-F1
#
_entry.id   AF-A0A286NT14-F1
#
_cell.length_a   1.000
_cell.length_b   1.000
_cell.length_c   1.000
_cell.angle_alpha   90.00
_cell.angle_beta   90.00
_cell.angle_gamma   90.00
#
_symmetry.space_group_name_H-M   'P 1'
#
loop_
_entity.id
_entity.type
_entity.pdbx_description
1 polymer ?
#
loop_
_entity_poly.entity_id
_entity_poly.type
_entity_poly.pdbx_seq_one_letter_code
_entity_poly.pdbx_strand_id
1 'polypeptide(L)'
;MRLPRMWLAEFVEGPLKGVAFPFESTLVFSGNEQSDNDKTVPIPEYLQSDESFELTLENGSPVLKQTSKTLSLVQNRVFQYKGVSLFVYRKGERNPNLRRYYFKRYRSVLLVTLLAHVSVAIVGYGINNFHQGEEFGDRISAIGSGYISEGVLYVTGKEDVKNLPSSWKNFIKPLASDKYEQVSQFNVAVVSEYSGKPLDMKIVRKDGYDEIRVDTKEDDNHFMALLGRHGISFYRGENDNWYVSDPTKVSELLKGAGLSHMLASVKSRADNAIIIPDDQFPYSIFYSSHSGRYLFDESKRYWEGSEVPKLGVIKSIAQDKVVFFDGEHTRVYLIDV
;
A
#
# COMPACT_ATOMS: atom_id res chain seq x y z
N MET A 1 41.59 -55.64 59.62
CA MET A 1 41.35 -56.35 58.34
C MET A 1 39.99 -55.90 57.78
N ARG A 2 39.94 -55.28 56.60
CA ARG A 2 38.68 -54.99 55.91
C ARG A 2 38.28 -56.24 55.13
N LEU A 3 37.09 -56.78 55.39
CA LEU A 3 36.51 -57.87 54.59
C LEU A 3 36.51 -57.46 53.11
N PRO A 4 36.81 -58.37 52.16
CA PRO A 4 36.68 -58.09 50.74
C PRO A 4 35.24 -57.62 50.46
N ARG A 5 35.10 -56.41 49.90
CA ARG A 5 33.78 -55.85 49.57
C ARG A 5 33.22 -56.61 48.37
N MET A 6 32.32 -57.54 48.64
CA MET A 6 31.54 -58.31 47.66
C MET A 6 30.91 -57.38 46.61
N TRP A 7 31.02 -57.77 45.34
CA TRP A 7 30.33 -57.10 44.23
C TRP A 7 28.93 -57.67 44.05
N LEU A 8 28.01 -56.83 43.61
CA LEU A 8 26.62 -57.13 43.33
C LEU A 8 26.31 -56.72 41.89
N ALA A 9 25.62 -57.57 41.14
CA ALA A 9 25.05 -57.26 39.84
C ALA A 9 23.52 -57.16 39.99
N GLU A 10 22.95 -55.99 39.69
CA GLU A 10 21.51 -55.75 39.85
C GLU A 10 20.85 -55.38 38.52
N PHE A 11 19.71 -56.00 38.25
CA PHE A 11 18.90 -55.75 37.06
C PHE A 11 18.08 -54.46 37.23
N VAL A 12 18.09 -53.64 36.18
CA VAL A 12 17.41 -52.33 36.17
C VAL A 12 15.96 -52.44 35.68
N GLU A 13 15.68 -53.40 34.80
CA GLU A 13 14.40 -53.56 34.11
C GLU A 13 14.09 -55.03 33.83
N GLY A 14 12.88 -55.28 33.33
CA GLY A 14 12.39 -56.61 32.96
C GLY A 14 11.88 -57.42 34.16
N PRO A 15 11.59 -58.71 33.96
CA PRO A 15 11.09 -59.61 35.01
C PRO A 15 11.96 -59.69 36.27
N LEU A 16 13.26 -59.42 36.15
CA LEU A 16 14.24 -59.50 37.24
C LEU A 16 14.57 -58.14 37.86
N LYS A 17 13.79 -57.10 37.57
CA LYS A 17 14.05 -55.75 38.07
C LYS A 17 14.25 -55.72 39.59
N GLY A 18 15.39 -55.18 40.03
CA GLY A 18 15.75 -55.06 41.44
C GLY A 18 16.35 -56.33 42.06
N VAL A 19 16.40 -57.44 41.32
CA VAL A 19 17.11 -58.64 41.76
C VAL A 19 18.60 -58.39 41.66
N ALA A 20 19.31 -58.67 42.75
CA ALA A 20 20.75 -58.48 42.86
C ALA A 20 21.45 -59.81 43.14
N PHE A 21 22.46 -60.13 42.33
CA PHE A 21 23.26 -61.34 42.45
C PHE A 21 24.65 -60.99 43.00
N PRO A 22 25.07 -61.59 44.12
CA PRO A 22 26.43 -61.42 44.63
C PRO A 22 27.43 -62.20 43.77
N PHE A 23 28.63 -61.65 43.57
CA PHE A 23 29.73 -62.38 42.95
C PHE A 23 31.09 -61.97 43.54
N GLU A 24 31.93 -62.98 43.79
CA GLU A 24 33.26 -62.81 44.40
C GLU A 24 34.40 -63.08 43.42
N SER A 25 34.17 -63.86 42.37
CA SER A 25 35.16 -64.20 41.34
C SER A 25 34.53 -64.20 39.96
N THR A 26 33.59 -65.11 39.74
CA THR A 26 32.88 -65.33 38.48
C THR A 26 31.39 -65.54 38.77
N LEU A 27 30.54 -64.95 37.93
CA LEU A 27 29.10 -65.19 37.85
C LEU A 27 28.70 -65.29 36.38
N VAL A 28 28.08 -66.39 35.99
CA VAL A 28 27.63 -66.64 34.61
C VAL A 28 26.13 -66.44 34.55
N PHE A 29 25.65 -65.72 33.54
CA PHE A 29 24.24 -65.66 33.20
C PHE A 29 24.01 -66.44 31.91
N SER A 30 23.08 -67.38 31.91
CA SER A 30 22.82 -68.31 30.79
C SER A 30 21.35 -68.28 30.40
N GLY A 31 21.04 -68.40 29.11
CA GLY A 31 19.66 -68.57 28.63
C GLY A 31 19.11 -70.00 28.77
N ASN A 32 19.91 -70.94 29.28
CA ASN A 32 19.42 -72.29 29.57
C ASN A 32 18.50 -72.28 30.80
N GLU A 33 17.39 -73.03 30.77
CA GLU A 33 16.40 -73.07 31.86
C GLU A 33 16.94 -73.76 33.13
N GLN A 34 17.92 -74.65 32.96
CA GLN A 34 18.53 -75.39 34.05
C GLN A 34 20.06 -75.30 33.97
N SER A 35 20.70 -75.21 35.13
CA SER A 35 22.15 -75.27 35.25
C SER A 35 22.54 -76.05 36.51
N ASP A 36 23.44 -77.02 36.34
CA ASP A 36 24.02 -77.80 37.45
C ASP A 36 25.19 -77.08 38.14
N ASN A 37 25.52 -75.84 37.72
CA ASN A 37 26.65 -75.07 38.23
C ASN A 37 26.17 -73.92 39.12
N ASP A 38 26.57 -73.95 40.40
CA ASP A 38 26.22 -72.94 41.41
C ASP A 38 26.63 -71.50 41.07
N LYS A 39 27.53 -71.31 40.10
CA LYS A 39 27.95 -69.98 39.61
C LYS A 39 27.15 -69.48 38.41
N THR A 40 26.16 -70.24 37.96
CA THR A 40 25.37 -69.93 36.77
C THR A 40 23.93 -69.59 37.16
N VAL A 41 23.47 -68.43 36.71
CA VAL A 41 22.10 -67.95 36.91
C VAL A 41 21.34 -68.14 35.58
N PRO A 42 20.30 -68.99 35.56
CA PRO A 42 19.44 -69.12 34.38
C PRO A 42 18.58 -67.86 34.24
N ILE A 43 18.62 -67.25 33.05
CA ILE A 43 17.84 -66.07 32.64
C ILE A 43 17.22 -66.27 31.24
N PRO A 44 16.41 -67.34 31.04
CA PRO A 44 15.82 -67.67 29.74
C PRO A 44 14.88 -66.59 29.19
N GLU A 45 14.40 -65.67 30.03
CA GLU A 45 13.54 -64.55 29.60
C GLU A 45 14.28 -63.46 28.81
N TYR A 46 15.62 -63.47 28.82
CA TYR A 46 16.44 -62.47 28.13
C TYR A 46 17.38 -63.06 27.09
N LEU A 47 17.89 -64.27 27.29
CA LEU A 47 18.91 -64.90 26.44
C LEU A 47 18.38 -66.18 25.80
N GLN A 48 18.90 -66.51 24.61
CA GLN A 48 18.65 -67.81 23.97
C GLN A 48 19.41 -68.93 24.70
N SER A 49 18.96 -70.18 24.57
CA SER A 49 19.48 -71.32 25.34
C SER A 49 20.97 -71.61 25.13
N ASP A 50 21.54 -71.22 24.00
CA ASP A 50 22.96 -71.33 23.66
C ASP A 50 23.79 -70.08 24.01
N GLU A 51 23.13 -69.03 24.52
CA GLU A 51 23.78 -67.77 24.88
C GLU A 51 24.10 -67.68 26.37
N SER A 52 25.30 -67.18 26.66
CA SER A 52 25.69 -66.84 28.02
C SER A 52 26.64 -65.64 28.02
N PHE A 53 26.70 -64.94 29.15
CA PHE A 53 27.76 -63.98 29.42
C PHE A 53 28.27 -64.14 30.84
N GLU A 54 29.55 -63.85 31.03
CA GLU A 54 30.23 -64.04 32.30
C GLU A 54 30.61 -62.67 32.89
N LEU A 55 30.31 -62.46 34.17
CA LEU A 55 30.85 -61.38 34.98
C LEU A 55 32.02 -61.91 35.79
N THR A 56 33.21 -61.36 35.54
CA THR A 56 34.44 -61.72 36.24
C THR A 56 35.10 -60.51 36.89
N LEU A 57 35.88 -60.74 37.95
CA LEU A 57 36.78 -59.73 38.48
C LEU A 57 38.18 -59.89 37.88
N GLU A 58 38.60 -58.92 37.06
CA GLU A 58 39.99 -58.80 36.58
C GLU A 58 40.66 -57.63 37.28
N ASN A 59 41.79 -57.88 37.96
CA ASN A 59 42.51 -56.86 38.74
C ASN A 59 41.61 -56.09 39.74
N GLY A 60 40.62 -56.78 40.33
CA GLY A 60 39.67 -56.21 41.29
C GLY A 60 38.57 -55.32 40.68
N SER A 61 38.48 -55.24 39.36
CA SER A 61 37.46 -54.50 38.61
C SER A 61 36.50 -55.46 37.90
N PRO A 62 35.19 -55.17 37.87
CA PRO A 62 34.22 -56.00 37.18
C PRO A 62 34.36 -55.88 35.68
N VAL A 63 34.37 -57.03 35.01
CA VAL A 63 34.51 -57.16 33.57
C VAL A 63 33.44 -58.12 33.07
N LEU A 64 32.81 -57.77 31.97
CA LEU A 64 31.88 -58.63 31.25
C LEU A 64 32.63 -59.35 30.13
N LYS A 65 32.68 -60.68 30.19
CA LYS A 65 33.19 -61.54 29.12
C LYS A 65 32.01 -62.08 28.31
N GLN A 66 32.07 -61.80 27.03
CA GLN A 66 31.22 -62.37 25.99
C GLN A 66 32.07 -63.29 25.13
N THR A 67 31.44 -64.18 24.36
CA THR A 67 32.09 -65.19 23.51
C THR A 67 33.23 -64.65 22.64
N SER A 68 33.20 -63.36 22.27
CA SER A 68 34.23 -62.71 21.43
C SER A 68 34.77 -61.38 21.96
N LYS A 69 34.27 -60.85 23.08
CA LYS A 69 34.61 -59.50 23.56
C LYS A 69 34.62 -59.40 25.08
N THR A 70 35.59 -58.66 25.59
CA THR A 70 35.75 -58.34 27.00
C THR A 70 35.48 -56.86 27.21
N LEU A 71 34.53 -56.51 28.09
CA LEU A 71 34.13 -55.14 28.36
C LEU A 71 34.32 -54.80 29.84
N SER A 72 35.16 -53.80 30.14
CA SER A 72 35.28 -53.29 31.50
C SER A 72 34.00 -52.58 31.94
N LEU A 73 33.45 -52.97 33.09
CA LEU A 73 32.26 -52.38 33.66
C LEU A 73 32.64 -51.29 34.66
N VAL A 74 32.05 -50.12 34.48
CA VAL A 74 32.16 -49.02 35.44
C VAL A 74 31.09 -49.22 36.52
N GLN A 75 31.49 -49.17 37.78
CA GLN A 75 30.57 -49.24 38.91
C GLN A 75 29.40 -48.26 38.75
N ASN A 76 28.20 -48.70 39.11
CA ASN A 76 26.96 -47.92 39.05
C ASN A 76 26.56 -47.43 37.65
N ARG A 77 27.25 -47.85 36.59
CA ARG A 77 26.87 -47.55 35.21
C ARG A 77 26.01 -48.69 34.67
N VAL A 78 24.81 -48.36 34.20
CA VAL A 78 23.93 -49.33 33.55
C VAL A 78 24.54 -49.74 32.21
N PHE A 79 24.73 -51.03 32.06
CA PHE A 79 25.15 -51.70 30.84
C PHE A 79 23.94 -52.40 30.21
N GLN A 80 23.93 -52.48 28.88
CA GLN A 80 22.88 -53.13 28.11
C GLN A 80 23.47 -54.18 27.18
N TYR A 81 22.90 -55.38 27.21
CA TYR A 81 23.23 -56.45 26.28
C TYR A 81 22.00 -57.30 26.00
N LYS A 82 21.61 -57.39 24.72
CA LYS A 82 20.52 -58.26 24.24
C LYS A 82 19.28 -58.27 25.16
N GLY A 83 18.77 -57.08 25.49
CA GLY A 83 17.59 -56.92 26.37
C GLY A 83 17.90 -56.92 27.88
N VAL A 84 19.03 -57.48 28.32
CA VAL A 84 19.49 -57.37 29.71
C VAL A 84 19.99 -55.96 29.99
N SER A 85 19.46 -55.34 31.04
CA SER A 85 19.95 -54.06 31.58
C SER A 85 20.39 -54.27 33.03
N LEU A 86 21.70 -54.22 33.29
CA LEU A 86 22.26 -54.43 34.62
C LEU A 86 23.31 -53.39 34.98
N PHE A 87 23.58 -53.22 36.27
CA PHE A 87 24.73 -52.46 36.76
C PHE A 87 25.40 -53.22 37.89
N VAL A 88 26.70 -52.98 38.05
CA VAL A 88 27.52 -53.61 39.10
C VAL A 88 27.92 -52.58 40.15
N TYR A 89 27.93 -52.97 41.42
CA TYR A 89 28.34 -52.12 42.53
C TYR A 89 28.89 -52.91 43.70
N ARG A 90 29.70 -52.26 44.54
CA ARG A 90 30.18 -52.87 45.79
C ARG A 90 29.10 -52.76 46.86
N LYS A 91 28.96 -53.78 47.71
CA LYS A 91 28.02 -53.77 48.83
C LYS A 91 28.16 -52.49 49.67
N GLY A 92 27.06 -51.74 49.79
CA GLY A 92 27.02 -50.44 50.49
C GLY A 92 27.26 -49.21 49.60
N GLU A 93 27.61 -49.37 48.32
CA GLU A 93 27.93 -48.28 47.37
C GLU A 93 26.94 -48.23 46.19
N ARG A 94 25.70 -48.65 46.43
CA ARG A 94 24.63 -48.67 45.42
C ARG A 94 24.21 -47.24 45.06
N ASN A 95 24.46 -46.82 43.82
CA ASN A 95 24.03 -45.51 43.31
C ASN A 95 23.91 -45.52 41.76
N PRO A 96 22.96 -46.26 41.18
CA PRO A 96 22.88 -46.43 39.73
C PRO A 96 22.62 -45.13 38.97
N ASN A 97 23.35 -44.92 37.88
CA ASN A 97 23.21 -43.76 36.98
C ASN A 97 21.98 -43.88 36.05
N LEU A 98 20.78 -44.02 36.63
CA LEU A 98 19.53 -44.24 35.90
C LEU A 98 19.14 -43.06 35.00
N ARG A 99 19.37 -41.81 35.43
CA ARG A 99 19.06 -40.62 34.63
C ARG A 99 19.76 -40.64 33.26
N ARG A 100 21.06 -40.96 33.26
CA ARG A 100 21.86 -41.02 32.02
C ARG A 100 21.40 -42.17 31.12
N TYR A 101 21.04 -43.31 31.71
CA TYR A 101 20.52 -44.46 31.00
C TYR A 101 19.21 -44.13 30.27
N TYR A 102 18.20 -43.61 30.99
CA TYR A 102 16.91 -43.25 30.40
C TYR A 102 17.05 -42.14 29.36
N PHE A 103 17.88 -41.13 29.61
CA PHE A 103 18.12 -40.07 28.64
C PHE A 103 18.71 -40.62 27.33
N LYS A 104 19.68 -41.53 27.40
CA LYS A 104 20.26 -42.15 26.19
C LYS A 104 19.24 -43.01 25.45
N ARG A 105 18.41 -43.75 26.18
CA ARG A 105 17.37 -44.62 25.61
C ARG A 105 16.29 -43.84 24.88
N TYR A 106 15.79 -42.76 25.47
CA TYR A 106 14.69 -41.97 24.92
C TYR A 106 15.14 -40.77 24.08
N ARG A 107 16.44 -40.63 23.81
CA ARG A 107 17.01 -39.48 23.08
C ARG A 107 16.29 -39.21 21.76
N SER A 108 16.05 -40.25 20.96
CA SER A 108 15.40 -40.09 19.65
C SER A 108 13.96 -39.64 19.79
N VAL A 109 13.22 -40.20 20.75
CA VAL A 109 11.82 -39.82 21.03
C VAL A 109 11.75 -38.36 21.50
N LEU A 110 12.67 -37.96 22.39
CA LEU A 110 12.77 -36.57 22.85
C LEU A 110 13.09 -35.60 21.70
N LEU A 111 13.98 -35.98 20.79
CA LEU A 111 14.31 -35.15 19.63
C LEU A 111 13.12 -35.01 18.67
N VAL A 112 12.42 -36.10 18.36
CA VAL A 112 11.25 -36.08 17.46
C VAL A 112 10.12 -35.25 18.07
N THR A 113 9.83 -35.43 19.36
CA THR A 113 8.80 -34.64 20.05
C THR A 113 9.15 -33.15 20.09
N LEU A 114 10.41 -32.80 20.37
CA LEU A 114 10.86 -31.41 20.33
C LEU A 114 10.68 -30.79 18.94
N LEU A 115 11.11 -31.50 17.89
CA LEU A 115 10.96 -31.03 16.51
C LEU A 115 9.49 -30.82 16.14
N ALA A 116 8.60 -31.74 16.53
CA ALA A 116 7.17 -31.60 16.29
C ALA A 116 6.60 -30.33 16.94
N HIS A 117 6.96 -30.04 18.20
CA HIS A 117 6.49 -28.83 18.87
C HIS A 117 7.00 -27.55 18.20
N VAL A 118 8.28 -27.53 17.80
CA VAL A 118 8.86 -26.39 17.08
C VAL A 118 8.17 -26.19 15.73
N SER A 119 7.91 -27.26 14.98
CA SER A 119 7.18 -27.18 13.71
C SER A 119 5.76 -26.63 13.89
N VAL A 120 5.02 -27.10 14.91
CA VAL A 120 3.67 -26.58 15.21
C VAL A 120 3.73 -25.10 15.57
N ALA A 121 4.69 -24.68 16.38
CA ALA A 121 4.85 -23.28 16.76
C ALA A 121 5.15 -22.38 15.54
N ILE A 122 6.06 -22.81 14.65
CA ILE A 122 6.41 -22.08 13.43
C ILE A 122 5.20 -21.95 12.50
N VAL A 123 4.48 -23.06 12.26
CA VAL A 123 3.29 -23.07 11.39
C VAL A 123 2.18 -22.20 11.98
N GLY A 124 1.89 -22.34 13.28
CA GLY A 124 0.88 -21.54 13.96
C GLY A 124 1.20 -20.03 13.92
N TYR A 125 2.47 -19.67 14.12
CA TYR A 125 2.93 -18.29 13.97
C TYR A 125 2.73 -17.77 12.54
N GLY A 126 3.09 -18.57 11.53
CA GLY A 126 2.92 -18.22 10.11
C GLY A 126 1.46 -17.97 9.74
N ILE A 127 0.54 -18.86 10.14
CA ILE A 127 -0.90 -18.72 9.90
C ILE A 127 -1.44 -17.46 10.59
N ASN A 128 -1.07 -17.23 11.85
CA ASN A 128 -1.51 -16.05 12.59
C ASN A 128 -1.01 -14.75 11.91
N ASN A 129 0.24 -14.70 11.47
CA ASN A 129 0.79 -13.53 10.79
C ASN A 129 0.09 -13.28 9.44
N PHE A 130 -0.25 -14.35 8.71
CA PHE A 130 -1.01 -14.24 7.47
C PHE A 130 -2.42 -13.67 7.71
N HIS A 131 -3.18 -14.24 8.66
CA HIS A 131 -4.51 -13.73 9.01
C HIS A 131 -4.47 -12.28 9.51
N GLN A 132 -3.43 -11.88 10.26
CA GLN A 132 -3.28 -10.48 10.67
C GLN A 132 -3.11 -9.54 9.48
N GLY A 133 -2.38 -9.95 8.44
CA GLY A 133 -2.23 -9.18 7.20
C GLY A 133 -3.54 -9.04 6.43
N GLU A 134 -4.27 -10.14 6.29
CA GLU A 134 -5.58 -10.18 5.62
C GLU A 134 -6.63 -9.33 6.37
N GLU A 135 -6.77 -9.55 7.68
CA GLU A 135 -7.68 -8.76 8.53
C GLU A 135 -7.33 -7.27 8.52
N PHE A 136 -6.04 -6.93 8.46
CA PHE A 136 -5.62 -5.53 8.36
C PHE A 136 -6.03 -4.93 7.01
N GLY A 137 -5.82 -5.67 5.91
CA GLY A 137 -6.24 -5.26 4.57
C GLY A 137 -7.74 -5.01 4.48
N ASP A 138 -8.55 -5.91 5.02
CA ASP A 138 -10.01 -5.78 5.05
C ASP A 138 -10.46 -4.59 5.88
N ARG A 139 -9.85 -4.37 7.05
CA ARG A 139 -10.14 -3.22 7.93
C ARG A 139 -9.76 -1.89 7.29
N ILE A 140 -8.62 -1.81 6.60
CA ILE A 140 -8.22 -0.61 5.86
C ILE A 140 -9.14 -0.37 4.68
N SER A 141 -9.52 -1.42 3.96
CA SER A 141 -10.45 -1.31 2.82
C SER A 141 -11.84 -0.84 3.26
N ALA A 142 -12.30 -1.26 4.44
CA ALA A 142 -13.56 -0.80 5.02
C ALA A 142 -13.57 0.71 5.31
N ILE A 143 -12.42 1.36 5.56
CA ILE A 143 -12.39 2.81 5.73
C ILE A 143 -12.84 3.55 4.45
N GLY A 144 -12.61 2.96 3.27
CA GLY A 144 -12.96 3.55 1.98
C GLY A 144 -12.09 4.77 1.67
N SER A 145 -12.59 5.97 1.99
CA SER A 145 -11.89 7.23 1.76
C SER A 145 -11.80 8.10 3.00
N GLY A 146 -10.71 8.86 3.09
CA GLY A 146 -10.40 9.67 4.26
C GLY A 146 -9.01 10.28 4.18
N TYR A 147 -8.61 11.01 5.22
CA TYR A 147 -7.30 11.65 5.31
C TYR A 147 -6.77 11.65 6.74
N ILE A 148 -5.45 11.68 6.91
CA ILE A 148 -4.81 11.74 8.22
C ILE A 148 -4.35 13.16 8.50
N SER A 149 -4.75 13.71 9.64
CA SER A 149 -4.25 14.99 10.15
C SER A 149 -4.04 14.90 11.66
N GLU A 150 -2.89 15.35 12.14
CA GLU A 150 -2.54 15.38 13.57
C GLU A 150 -2.69 14.01 14.26
N GLY A 151 -2.39 12.92 13.55
CA GLY A 151 -2.50 11.56 14.06
C GLY A 151 -3.94 11.04 14.17
N VAL A 152 -4.93 11.77 13.63
CA VAL A 152 -6.34 11.36 13.56
C VAL A 152 -6.71 11.11 12.11
N LEU A 153 -7.37 9.98 11.86
CA LEU A 153 -7.93 9.61 10.57
C LEU A 153 -9.35 10.16 10.45
N TYR A 154 -9.58 11.02 9.47
CA TYR A 154 -10.88 11.58 9.14
C TYR A 154 -11.50 10.77 8.00
N VAL A 155 -12.71 10.24 8.18
CA VAL A 155 -13.34 9.29 7.25
C VAL A 155 -14.68 9.79 6.75
N THR A 156 -14.98 9.57 5.47
CA THR A 156 -16.12 10.17 4.76
C THR A 156 -17.43 9.38 4.87
N GLY A 157 -17.38 8.12 5.31
CA GLY A 157 -18.55 7.24 5.50
C GLY A 157 -18.82 6.90 6.97
N LYS A 158 -20.08 6.96 7.40
CA LYS A 158 -20.49 6.63 8.79
C LYS A 158 -20.71 5.12 9.02
N GLU A 159 -21.02 4.35 7.99
CA GLU A 159 -21.45 2.95 8.15
C GLU A 159 -20.29 1.98 8.35
N ASP A 160 -19.15 2.22 7.71
CA ASP A 160 -18.06 1.25 7.70
C ASP A 160 -17.16 1.31 8.95
N VAL A 161 -17.18 2.42 9.68
CA VAL A 161 -16.39 2.63 10.92
C VAL A 161 -16.89 1.75 12.09
N LYS A 162 -18.13 1.26 12.03
CA LYS A 162 -18.74 0.47 13.12
C LYS A 162 -18.04 -0.88 13.31
N ASN A 163 -17.52 -1.46 12.23
CA ASN A 163 -16.86 -2.77 12.21
C ASN A 163 -15.37 -2.71 12.56
N LEU A 164 -14.82 -1.51 12.76
CA LEU A 164 -13.42 -1.34 13.16
C LEU A 164 -13.20 -1.66 14.65
N PRO A 165 -11.99 -2.13 15.02
CA PRO A 165 -11.63 -2.37 16.41
C PRO A 165 -11.92 -1.16 17.30
N SER A 166 -12.43 -1.39 18.51
CA SER A 166 -12.74 -0.33 19.46
C SER A 166 -11.55 0.56 19.80
N SER A 167 -10.34 0.01 19.80
CA SER A 167 -9.08 0.75 20.02
C SER A 167 -8.80 1.81 18.94
N TRP A 168 -9.29 1.62 17.72
CA TRP A 168 -9.09 2.56 16.62
C TRP A 168 -10.09 3.73 16.66
N LYS A 169 -11.25 3.55 17.32
CA LYS A 169 -12.31 4.56 17.36
C LYS A 169 -11.86 5.91 17.92
N ASN A 170 -10.87 5.92 18.84
CA ASN A 170 -10.32 7.15 19.39
C ASN A 170 -9.47 7.96 18.39
N PHE A 171 -9.00 7.30 17.33
CA PHE A 171 -8.17 7.88 16.28
C PHE A 171 -8.93 8.09 14.98
N ILE A 172 -10.24 7.81 14.95
CA ILE A 172 -11.08 7.93 13.75
C ILE A 172 -12.20 8.92 14.00
N LYS A 173 -12.25 9.98 13.21
CA LYS A 173 -13.33 10.97 13.23
C LYS A 173 -14.14 10.88 11.95
N PRO A 174 -15.44 10.53 12.01
CA PRO A 174 -16.29 10.60 10.83
C PRO A 174 -16.51 12.06 10.45
N LEU A 175 -16.24 12.40 9.19
CA LEU A 175 -16.60 13.68 8.60
C LEU A 175 -18.11 13.68 8.40
N ALA A 176 -18.76 14.65 9.04
CA ALA A 176 -20.10 15.01 8.63
C ALA A 176 -19.95 15.91 7.40
N SER A 177 -20.51 15.51 6.25
CA SER A 177 -21.47 16.35 5.53
C SER A 177 -21.35 16.32 4.00
N ASP A 178 -22.52 16.08 3.42
CA ASP A 178 -23.20 16.64 2.25
C ASP A 178 -22.86 18.08 1.75
N LYS A 179 -21.87 18.78 2.33
CA LYS A 179 -21.52 20.17 1.97
C LYS A 179 -20.18 20.34 1.28
N TYR A 180 -19.39 19.28 1.16
CA TYR A 180 -18.05 19.33 0.60
C TYR A 180 -17.88 18.27 -0.47
N GLU A 181 -17.32 18.67 -1.61
CA GLU A 181 -16.95 17.74 -2.66
C GLU A 181 -15.74 16.91 -2.22
N GLN A 182 -15.85 15.60 -2.38
CA GLN A 182 -14.81 14.66 -1.99
C GLN A 182 -13.89 14.41 -3.18
N VAL A 183 -12.61 14.70 -3.00
CA VAL A 183 -11.57 14.34 -3.96
C VAL A 183 -11.01 12.96 -3.62
N SER A 184 -10.77 12.13 -4.65
CA SER A 184 -10.18 10.80 -4.49
C SER A 184 -8.66 10.81 -4.33
N GLN A 185 -8.02 11.96 -4.58
CA GLN A 185 -6.57 12.14 -4.56
C GLN A 185 -6.18 13.35 -3.68
N PHE A 186 -5.08 13.21 -2.95
CA PHE A 186 -4.50 14.32 -2.17
C PHE A 186 -3.82 15.36 -3.06
N ASN A 187 -3.38 14.96 -4.25
CA ASN A 187 -2.75 15.83 -5.22
C ASN A 187 -3.82 16.32 -6.19
N VAL A 188 -4.38 17.50 -5.92
CA VAL A 188 -5.42 18.12 -6.74
C VAL A 188 -4.81 19.20 -7.62
N ALA A 189 -5.07 19.12 -8.93
CA ALA A 189 -4.77 20.20 -9.85
C ALA A 189 -5.97 21.13 -9.97
N VAL A 190 -5.75 22.44 -9.83
CA VAL A 190 -6.79 23.46 -10.00
C VAL A 190 -6.56 24.14 -11.33
N VAL A 191 -7.45 23.88 -12.29
CA VAL A 191 -7.33 24.35 -13.67
C VAL A 191 -8.58 25.12 -14.07
N SER A 192 -8.41 26.12 -14.91
CA SER A 192 -9.52 26.84 -15.53
C SER A 192 -10.23 25.92 -16.50
N GLU A 193 -11.55 25.76 -16.34
CA GLU A 193 -12.39 25.02 -17.29
C GLU A 193 -12.30 25.61 -18.70
N TYR A 194 -12.27 26.94 -18.80
CA TYR A 194 -12.24 27.65 -20.07
C TYR A 194 -10.90 27.56 -20.82
N SER A 195 -9.77 27.68 -20.12
CA SER A 195 -8.45 27.75 -20.77
C SER A 195 -7.63 26.48 -20.65
N GLY A 196 -8.01 25.55 -19.76
CA GLY A 196 -7.24 24.36 -19.41
C GLY A 196 -5.92 24.65 -18.68
N LYS A 197 -5.63 25.92 -18.35
CA LYS A 197 -4.38 26.33 -17.69
C LYS A 197 -4.51 26.25 -16.16
N PRO A 198 -3.41 25.99 -15.43
CA PRO A 198 -3.39 26.08 -13.97
C PRO A 198 -3.79 27.48 -13.50
N LEU A 199 -4.57 27.54 -12.42
CA LEU A 199 -4.96 28.80 -11.77
C LEU A 199 -4.09 29.07 -10.55
N ASP A 200 -3.80 30.35 -10.31
CA ASP A 200 -3.16 30.77 -9.07
C ASP A 200 -4.13 30.52 -7.90
N MET A 201 -3.66 29.79 -6.89
CA MET A 201 -4.48 29.39 -5.76
C MET A 201 -3.76 29.58 -4.43
N LYS A 202 -4.56 29.76 -3.37
CA LYS A 202 -4.12 29.75 -1.98
C LYS A 202 -4.88 28.69 -1.20
N ILE A 203 -4.16 27.87 -0.46
CA ILE A 203 -4.75 26.88 0.45
C ILE A 203 -4.91 27.53 1.84
N VAL A 204 -6.12 27.50 2.38
CA VAL A 204 -6.44 27.95 3.74
C VAL A 204 -6.87 26.75 4.56
N ARG A 205 -6.07 26.41 5.57
CA ARG A 205 -6.35 25.29 6.46
C ARG A 205 -7.51 25.61 7.40
N LYS A 206 -8.48 24.71 7.51
CA LYS A 206 -9.64 24.80 8.40
C LYS A 206 -9.71 23.57 9.31
N ASP A 207 -10.61 23.62 10.28
CA ASP A 207 -10.88 22.45 11.12
C ASP A 207 -11.65 21.41 10.29
N GLY A 208 -11.01 20.28 10.01
CA GLY A 208 -11.64 19.17 9.28
C GLY A 208 -11.57 19.23 7.74
N TYR A 209 -10.94 20.24 7.13
CA TYR A 209 -10.72 20.31 5.68
C TYR A 209 -9.72 21.42 5.29
N ASP A 210 -9.22 21.37 4.07
CA ASP A 210 -8.47 22.47 3.44
C ASP A 210 -9.38 23.19 2.43
N GLU A 211 -9.39 24.52 2.47
CA GLU A 211 -10.14 25.37 1.55
C GLU A 211 -9.20 25.86 0.45
N ILE A 212 -9.45 25.47 -0.80
CA ILE A 212 -8.75 26.00 -1.98
C ILE A 212 -9.44 27.28 -2.40
N ARG A 213 -8.72 28.40 -2.34
CA ARG A 213 -9.18 29.70 -2.86
C ARG A 213 -8.48 30.01 -4.16
N VAL A 214 -9.25 30.39 -5.16
CA VAL A 214 -8.77 30.72 -6.49
C VAL A 214 -9.15 32.15 -6.80
N ASP A 215 -8.17 32.95 -7.23
CA ASP A 215 -8.45 34.29 -7.74
C ASP A 215 -8.74 34.18 -9.23
N THR A 216 -10.02 34.12 -9.58
CA THR A 216 -10.43 33.99 -10.97
C THR A 216 -10.78 35.37 -11.51
N LYS A 217 -9.98 35.89 -12.46
CA LYS A 217 -10.40 36.97 -13.37
C LYS A 217 -11.45 36.46 -14.37
N GLU A 218 -12.33 35.59 -13.92
CA GLU A 218 -13.23 34.77 -14.71
C GLU A 218 -14.32 35.61 -15.34
N ASP A 219 -14.77 36.65 -14.64
CA ASP A 219 -15.72 37.62 -15.17
C ASP A 219 -15.18 38.31 -16.43
N ASP A 220 -13.90 38.74 -16.43
CA ASP A 220 -13.27 39.36 -17.60
C ASP A 220 -13.11 38.36 -18.75
N ASN A 221 -12.72 37.13 -18.46
CA ASN A 221 -12.58 36.09 -19.49
C ASN A 221 -13.93 35.69 -20.09
N HIS A 222 -14.96 35.57 -19.26
CA HIS A 222 -16.33 35.26 -19.67
C HIS A 222 -16.91 36.42 -20.49
N PHE A 223 -16.66 37.66 -20.07
CA PHE A 223 -17.00 38.86 -20.84
C PHE A 223 -16.38 38.84 -22.24
N MET A 224 -15.06 38.63 -22.34
CA MET A 224 -14.36 38.60 -23.63
C MET A 224 -14.87 37.48 -24.55
N ALA A 225 -15.07 36.29 -24.00
CA ALA A 225 -15.56 35.13 -24.77
C ALA A 225 -17.01 35.33 -25.25
N LEU A 226 -17.88 35.86 -24.39
CA LEU A 226 -19.27 36.13 -24.72
C LEU A 226 -19.38 37.15 -25.86
N LEU A 227 -18.66 38.27 -25.76
CA LEU A 227 -18.68 39.30 -26.80
C LEU A 227 -18.04 38.81 -28.11
N GLY A 228 -16.93 38.07 -28.02
CA GLY A 228 -16.25 37.49 -29.19
C GLY A 228 -17.14 36.52 -29.98
N ARG A 229 -17.93 35.67 -29.30
CA ARG A 229 -18.88 34.75 -29.96
C ARG A 229 -20.00 35.46 -30.72
N HIS A 230 -20.34 36.69 -30.33
CA HIS A 230 -21.41 37.48 -30.92
C HIS A 230 -20.90 38.59 -31.85
N GLY A 231 -19.62 38.53 -32.25
CA GLY A 231 -19.00 39.49 -33.17
C GLY A 231 -18.88 40.91 -32.61
N ILE A 232 -18.96 41.08 -31.29
CA ILE A 232 -18.92 42.40 -30.67
C ILE A 232 -17.46 42.79 -30.46
N SER A 233 -17.06 43.91 -31.04
CA SER A 233 -15.72 44.45 -30.86
C SER A 233 -15.60 45.13 -29.50
N PHE A 234 -14.50 44.85 -28.79
CA PHE A 234 -14.22 45.44 -27.48
C PHE A 234 -12.74 45.74 -27.28
N TYR A 235 -12.42 46.70 -26.41
CA TYR A 235 -11.09 46.90 -25.85
C TYR A 235 -11.17 47.38 -24.39
N ARG A 236 -10.11 47.14 -23.61
CA ARG A 236 -9.99 47.62 -22.23
C ARG A 236 -9.29 48.97 -22.24
N GLY A 237 -9.91 50.00 -21.66
CA GLY A 237 -9.28 51.31 -21.48
C GLY A 237 -8.49 51.42 -20.18
N GLU A 238 -7.74 52.52 -20.02
CA GLU A 238 -6.84 52.75 -18.89
C GLU A 238 -7.56 52.84 -17.53
N ASN A 239 -8.86 53.18 -17.52
CA ASN A 239 -9.70 53.28 -16.32
C ASN A 239 -10.46 51.98 -15.99
N ASP A 240 -9.98 50.84 -16.49
CA ASP A 240 -10.60 49.54 -16.27
C ASP A 240 -12.06 49.43 -16.78
N ASN A 241 -12.42 50.29 -17.75
CA ASN A 241 -13.70 50.23 -18.46
C ASN A 241 -13.57 49.39 -19.73
N TRP A 242 -14.59 48.61 -20.03
CA TRP A 242 -14.76 47.90 -21.30
C TRP A 242 -15.45 48.82 -22.31
N TYR A 243 -14.75 49.17 -23.39
CA TYR A 243 -15.32 49.94 -24.49
C TYR A 243 -15.79 49.00 -25.59
N VAL A 244 -17.08 49.06 -25.90
CA VAL A 244 -17.75 48.11 -26.81
C VAL A 244 -18.41 48.81 -27.99
N SER A 245 -18.56 48.11 -29.12
CA SER A 245 -19.19 48.62 -30.34
C SER A 245 -20.71 48.79 -30.24
N ASP A 246 -21.39 47.95 -29.47
CA ASP A 246 -22.85 47.99 -29.29
C ASP A 246 -23.22 47.78 -27.80
N PRO A 247 -23.33 48.86 -27.01
CA PRO A 247 -23.63 48.79 -25.59
C PRO A 247 -24.99 48.15 -25.28
N THR A 248 -25.97 48.29 -26.17
CA THR A 248 -27.34 47.80 -25.96
C THR A 248 -27.36 46.27 -26.07
N LYS A 249 -26.78 45.73 -27.16
CA LYS A 249 -26.64 44.29 -27.36
C LYS A 249 -25.75 43.66 -26.29
N VAL A 250 -24.67 44.32 -25.89
CA VAL A 250 -23.83 43.88 -24.77
C VAL A 250 -24.63 43.84 -23.47
N SER A 251 -25.50 44.82 -23.21
CA SER A 251 -26.31 44.81 -22.00
C SER A 251 -27.26 43.62 -21.93
N GLU A 252 -27.85 43.21 -23.05
CA GLU A 252 -28.74 42.05 -23.11
C GLU A 252 -27.96 40.74 -22.92
N LEU A 253 -26.82 40.61 -23.60
CA LEU A 253 -25.97 39.42 -23.50
C LEU A 253 -25.44 39.22 -22.07
N LEU A 254 -24.96 40.29 -21.41
CA LEU A 254 -24.46 40.19 -20.04
C LEU A 254 -25.57 39.85 -19.05
N LYS A 255 -26.79 40.39 -19.23
CA LYS A 255 -27.95 40.01 -18.40
C LYS A 255 -28.31 38.54 -18.60
N GLY A 256 -28.35 38.07 -19.84
CA GLY A 256 -28.63 36.67 -20.18
C GLY A 256 -27.56 35.69 -19.66
N ALA A 257 -26.31 36.11 -19.59
CA ALA A 257 -25.19 35.32 -19.09
C ALA A 257 -24.96 35.44 -17.57
N GLY A 258 -25.79 36.19 -16.84
CA GLY A 258 -25.66 36.38 -15.39
C GLY A 258 -24.55 37.36 -14.96
N LEU A 259 -23.95 38.11 -15.88
CA LEU A 259 -22.84 39.06 -15.65
C LEU A 259 -23.32 40.52 -15.49
N SER A 260 -24.51 40.71 -14.90
CA SER A 260 -25.14 42.04 -14.82
C SER A 260 -24.32 43.06 -14.02
N HIS A 261 -23.46 42.60 -13.10
CA HIS A 261 -22.57 43.45 -12.31
C HIS A 261 -21.51 44.17 -13.16
N MET A 262 -21.13 43.60 -14.31
CA MET A 262 -20.12 44.19 -15.19
C MET A 262 -20.63 45.40 -15.98
N LEU A 263 -21.95 45.61 -16.07
CA LEU A 263 -22.57 46.68 -16.86
C LEU A 263 -22.06 48.08 -16.49
N ALA A 264 -21.72 48.31 -15.21
CA ALA A 264 -21.21 49.61 -14.75
C ALA A 264 -19.87 50.00 -15.42
N SER A 265 -19.07 49.00 -15.79
CA SER A 265 -17.77 49.15 -16.47
C SER A 265 -17.87 49.23 -17.99
N VAL A 266 -19.05 48.94 -18.57
CA VAL A 266 -19.25 48.97 -20.02
C VAL A 266 -19.54 50.40 -20.47
N LYS A 267 -18.77 50.87 -21.45
CA LYS A 267 -18.91 52.17 -22.09
C LYS A 267 -19.03 52.01 -23.60
N SER A 268 -19.77 52.92 -24.22
CA SER A 268 -19.74 53.03 -25.67
C SER A 268 -18.35 53.43 -26.11
N ARG A 269 -17.81 52.76 -27.12
CA ARG A 269 -16.62 53.23 -27.83
C ARG A 269 -16.88 54.63 -28.39
N ALA A 270 -16.04 55.59 -28.04
CA ALA A 270 -16.18 57.01 -28.40
C ALA A 270 -15.51 57.36 -29.74
N ASP A 271 -15.51 56.43 -30.69
CA ASP A 271 -15.25 56.76 -32.09
C ASP A 271 -16.65 56.89 -32.71
N ASN A 272 -17.07 58.09 -33.12
CA ASN A 272 -18.30 58.35 -33.90
C ASN A 272 -18.23 57.70 -35.30
N ALA A 273 -17.73 56.47 -35.38
CA ALA A 273 -17.67 55.66 -36.56
C ALA A 273 -19.10 55.26 -36.89
N ILE A 274 -19.66 55.87 -37.93
CA ILE A 274 -20.99 55.51 -38.41
C ILE A 274 -20.86 54.15 -39.08
N ILE A 275 -21.53 53.15 -38.52
CA ILE A 275 -21.57 51.81 -39.12
C ILE A 275 -22.44 51.90 -40.38
N ILE A 276 -21.90 51.45 -41.50
CA ILE A 276 -22.62 51.35 -42.77
C ILE A 276 -23.37 50.01 -42.73
N PRO A 277 -24.71 50.00 -42.74
CA PRO A 277 -25.47 48.76 -42.83
C PRO A 277 -25.36 48.13 -44.23
N ASP A 278 -25.58 46.81 -44.34
CA ASP A 278 -25.38 46.03 -45.56
C ASP A 278 -26.20 46.54 -46.76
N ASP A 279 -27.42 47.01 -46.51
CA ASP A 279 -28.30 47.59 -47.52
C ASP A 279 -27.75 48.91 -48.11
N GLN A 280 -26.79 49.53 -47.43
CA GLN A 280 -26.12 50.77 -47.83
C GLN A 280 -24.69 50.53 -48.36
N PHE A 281 -24.27 49.27 -48.48
CA PHE A 281 -22.96 48.88 -49.02
C PHE A 281 -23.08 48.07 -50.32
N PRO A 282 -23.36 48.72 -51.47
CA PRO A 282 -23.57 48.04 -52.75
C PRO A 282 -22.24 47.68 -53.45
N TYR A 283 -21.21 47.30 -52.69
CA TYR A 283 -19.86 47.05 -53.22
C TYR A 283 -19.42 45.62 -52.92
N SER A 284 -18.83 44.94 -53.91
CA SER A 284 -18.16 43.66 -53.71
C SER A 284 -16.69 43.88 -53.29
N ILE A 285 -16.21 43.06 -52.35
CA ILE A 285 -14.85 43.17 -51.81
C ILE A 285 -13.99 42.05 -52.39
N PHE A 286 -12.87 42.41 -53.01
CA PHE A 286 -11.95 41.45 -53.62
C PHE A 286 -10.58 41.47 -52.95
N TYR A 287 -10.07 40.27 -52.69
CA TYR A 287 -8.73 40.04 -52.14
C TYR A 287 -7.84 39.44 -53.23
N SER A 288 -6.87 40.22 -53.74
CA SER A 288 -5.86 39.72 -54.67
C SER A 288 -4.54 39.48 -53.96
N SER A 289 -3.92 38.32 -54.22
CA SER A 289 -2.62 37.95 -53.67
C SER A 289 -1.45 38.79 -54.21
N HIS A 290 -1.64 39.51 -55.32
CA HIS A 290 -0.56 40.25 -55.99
C HIS A 290 -0.84 41.75 -56.18
N SER A 291 -2.10 42.20 -56.12
CA SER A 291 -2.47 43.59 -56.45
C SER A 291 -3.17 44.35 -55.33
N GLY A 292 -3.27 43.79 -54.11
CA GLY A 292 -3.91 44.45 -52.98
C GLY A 292 -5.42 44.17 -52.88
N ARG A 293 -6.10 44.87 -51.97
CA ARG A 293 -7.55 44.73 -51.73
C ARG A 293 -8.30 45.88 -52.37
N TYR A 294 -9.46 45.62 -52.96
CA TYR A 294 -10.28 46.66 -53.60
C TYR A 294 -11.77 46.40 -53.48
N LEU A 295 -12.54 47.48 -53.61
CA LEU A 295 -14.00 47.46 -53.75
C LEU A 295 -14.40 47.54 -55.23
N PHE A 296 -15.52 46.94 -55.59
CA PHE A 296 -16.03 46.91 -56.97
C PHE A 296 -17.54 47.13 -57.02
N ASP A 297 -17.99 48.04 -57.88
CA ASP A 297 -19.40 48.47 -58.05
C ASP A 297 -19.97 48.16 -59.43
N GLU A 298 -19.48 47.10 -60.08
CA GLU A 298 -19.77 46.69 -61.47
C GLU A 298 -19.08 47.54 -62.56
N SER A 299 -18.71 48.80 -62.26
CA SER A 299 -18.14 49.72 -63.25
C SER A 299 -16.70 50.16 -62.96
N LYS A 300 -16.31 50.24 -61.67
CA LYS A 300 -15.02 50.76 -61.23
C LYS A 300 -14.44 49.94 -60.09
N ARG A 301 -13.11 50.00 -59.97
CA ARG A 301 -12.34 49.43 -58.85
C ARG A 301 -11.82 50.56 -57.97
N TYR A 302 -12.04 50.45 -56.66
CA TYR A 302 -11.59 51.43 -55.67
C TYR A 302 -10.56 50.80 -54.74
N TRP A 303 -9.37 51.40 -54.70
CA TRP A 303 -8.27 51.00 -53.83
C TRP A 303 -8.23 51.86 -52.57
N GLU A 304 -7.44 51.46 -51.57
CA GLU A 304 -7.09 52.35 -50.46
C GLU A 304 -6.60 53.71 -50.99
N GLY A 305 -7.11 54.80 -50.42
CA GLY A 305 -6.90 56.16 -50.90
C GLY A 305 -7.87 56.63 -52.00
N SER A 306 -8.70 55.74 -52.57
CA SER A 306 -9.73 56.13 -53.54
C SER A 306 -10.95 56.74 -52.86
N GLU A 307 -11.53 57.75 -53.49
CA GLU A 307 -12.81 58.34 -53.07
C GLU A 307 -13.97 57.51 -53.61
N VAL A 308 -14.83 57.03 -52.70
CA VAL A 308 -16.03 56.26 -53.02
C VAL A 308 -17.26 57.16 -52.84
N PRO A 309 -18.12 57.27 -53.87
CA PRO A 309 -19.31 58.12 -53.80
C PRO A 309 -20.14 57.82 -52.55
N LYS A 310 -20.55 58.88 -51.83
CA LYS A 310 -21.37 58.83 -50.59
C LYS A 310 -20.72 58.16 -49.37
N LEU A 311 -19.59 57.46 -49.50
CA LEU A 311 -18.90 56.82 -48.38
C LEU A 311 -17.64 57.58 -47.95
N GLY A 312 -16.97 58.28 -48.88
CA GLY A 312 -15.75 59.04 -48.63
C GLY A 312 -14.50 58.31 -49.09
N VAL A 313 -13.33 58.76 -48.62
CA VAL A 313 -12.03 58.18 -49.00
C VAL A 313 -11.79 56.89 -48.23
N ILE A 314 -11.44 55.81 -48.94
CA ILE A 314 -11.05 54.55 -48.32
C ILE A 314 -9.75 54.76 -47.54
N LYS A 315 -9.79 54.58 -46.22
CA LYS A 315 -8.61 54.65 -45.35
C LYS A 315 -7.94 53.29 -45.23
N SER A 316 -8.71 52.21 -45.13
CA SER A 316 -8.19 50.85 -45.12
C SER A 316 -9.24 49.84 -45.53
N ILE A 317 -8.78 48.76 -46.18
CA ILE A 317 -9.55 47.56 -46.47
C ILE A 317 -8.88 46.42 -45.69
N ALA A 318 -9.50 46.02 -44.60
CA ALA A 318 -9.08 44.86 -43.80
C ALA A 318 -9.93 43.64 -44.14
N GLN A 319 -9.61 42.50 -43.54
CA GLN A 319 -10.33 41.25 -43.77
C GLN A 319 -11.72 41.23 -43.11
N ASP A 320 -11.87 42.00 -42.03
CA ASP A 320 -13.04 42.09 -41.15
C ASP A 320 -13.83 43.38 -41.33
N LYS A 321 -13.29 44.39 -42.04
CA LYS A 321 -13.93 45.70 -42.21
C LYS A 321 -13.34 46.53 -43.34
N VAL A 322 -14.11 47.52 -43.78
CA VAL A 322 -13.66 48.61 -44.66
C VAL A 322 -13.91 49.94 -43.97
N VAL A 323 -12.89 50.79 -43.92
CA VAL A 323 -12.94 52.09 -43.24
C VAL A 323 -12.90 53.22 -44.25
N PHE A 324 -13.85 54.15 -44.13
CA PHE A 324 -13.96 55.36 -44.94
C PHE A 324 -13.85 56.62 -44.09
N PHE A 325 -13.43 57.71 -44.72
CA PHE A 325 -13.42 59.03 -44.11
C PHE A 325 -13.85 60.07 -45.13
N ASP A 326 -14.89 60.84 -44.80
CA ASP A 326 -15.48 61.84 -45.68
C ASP A 326 -14.99 63.28 -45.41
N GLY A 327 -14.08 63.46 -44.45
CA GLY A 327 -13.59 64.77 -44.02
C GLY A 327 -14.08 65.18 -42.63
N GLU A 328 -15.24 64.68 -42.21
CA GLU A 328 -15.87 65.02 -40.93
C GLU A 328 -16.13 63.77 -40.06
N HIS A 329 -16.52 62.67 -40.68
CA HIS A 329 -16.91 61.43 -40.00
C HIS A 329 -16.10 60.24 -40.52
N THR A 330 -15.76 59.34 -39.61
CA THR A 330 -15.29 58.00 -39.97
C THR A 330 -16.52 57.12 -40.21
N ARG A 331 -16.54 56.34 -41.29
CA ARG A 331 -17.59 55.35 -41.55
C ARG A 331 -16.96 53.98 -41.68
N VAL A 332 -17.62 52.95 -41.16
CA VAL A 332 -17.06 51.59 -41.14
C VAL A 332 -18.12 50.62 -41.65
N TYR A 333 -17.77 49.86 -42.68
CA TYR A 333 -18.52 48.68 -43.09
C TYR A 333 -17.85 47.45 -42.45
N LEU A 334 -18.62 46.61 -41.77
CA LEU A 334 -18.13 45.37 -41.18
C LEU A 334 -18.38 44.24 -42.18
N ILE A 335 -17.36 43.41 -42.41
CA ILE A 335 -17.45 42.28 -43.33
C ILE A 335 -17.83 41.06 -42.48
N ASP A 336 -19.10 40.67 -42.52
CA ASP A 336 -19.54 39.39 -41.96
C ASP A 336 -18.95 38.24 -42.79
N VAL A 337 -18.31 37.28 -42.12
CA VAL A 337 -17.76 36.04 -42.72
C VAL A 337 -18.71 34.88 -42.50
#